data_AF-A0A7V2SKL4-F1
#
_entry.id   AF-A0A7V2SKL4-F1
#
_cell.length_a   1.000
_cell.length_b   1.000
_cell.length_c   1.000
_cell.angle_alpha   90.00
_cell.angle_beta   90.00
_cell.angle_gamma   90.00
#
_symmetry.space_group_name_H-M   'P 1'
#
loop_
_entity.id
_entity.type
_entity.pdbx_description
1 polymer ?
#
loop_
_entity_poly.entity_id
_entity_poly.type
_entity_poly.pdbx_seq_one_letter_code
_entity_poly.pdbx_strand_id
1 'polypeptide(L)'
;MESSRLYEYLKKTPAKERADLVVVRDDKSAEQAATVARFLGIRPFILPQLRVSPGEDLRSYGPEIQELFTQLSSYYRYQEEKLLIAPLHTLSLPLPKAECFDTRTLEFGDKLDLTAFKDLLYRWGYHFVDLVSEAGEVSIRGDIVDLYSPGMEHPWRISLFDDEIESIHPFDPDTQKRRGDEELESVTLRPAFLALSEEQFNALKSRVESSPWESFVKDIDSLGLWHLEELGVDLLGELRSVAAEDLSEDLDELYSLNKPLIPRESYPATTLPEAKEWRDLEVADPNKLIETHRDKRITV
;
A
#
# COMPACT_ATOMS: atom_id res chain seq x y z
N MET A 1 -25.73 -4.13 -5.96
CA MET A 1 -25.90 -5.58 -6.16
C MET A 1 -24.66 -6.34 -5.70
N GLU A 2 -23.46 -5.92 -6.10
CA GLU A 2 -22.18 -6.56 -5.69
C GLU A 2 -21.88 -6.44 -4.20
N SER A 3 -22.09 -5.26 -3.59
CA SER A 3 -21.89 -5.07 -2.15
C SER A 3 -22.78 -5.98 -1.30
N SER A 4 -24.00 -6.30 -1.79
CA SER A 4 -24.92 -7.24 -1.14
C SER A 4 -24.40 -8.68 -1.19
N ARG A 5 -23.77 -9.08 -2.30
CA ARG A 5 -23.17 -10.43 -2.46
C ARG A 5 -22.03 -10.63 -1.48
N LEU A 6 -21.12 -9.65 -1.39
CA LEU A 6 -20.01 -9.68 -0.44
C LEU A 6 -20.50 -9.66 1.01
N TYR A 7 -21.52 -8.85 1.33
CA TYR A 7 -22.10 -8.82 2.67
C TYR A 7 -22.65 -10.17 3.09
N GLU A 8 -23.46 -10.80 2.23
CA GLU A 8 -24.05 -12.10 2.52
C GLU A 8 -22.96 -13.19 2.63
N TYR A 9 -21.97 -13.17 1.75
CA TYR A 9 -20.83 -14.09 1.79
C TYR A 9 -20.05 -13.98 3.11
N LEU A 10 -19.62 -12.77 3.48
CA LEU A 10 -18.83 -12.55 4.70
C LEU A 10 -19.65 -12.89 5.95
N LYS A 11 -20.95 -12.59 5.96
CA LYS A 11 -21.83 -12.89 7.10
C LYS A 11 -22.08 -14.39 7.29
N LYS A 12 -22.26 -15.15 6.19
CA LYS A 12 -22.60 -16.58 6.24
C LYS A 12 -21.38 -17.50 6.34
N THR A 13 -20.23 -17.06 5.80
CA THR A 13 -19.01 -17.87 5.77
C THR A 13 -18.26 -17.75 7.11
N PRO A 14 -17.93 -18.87 7.78
CA PRO A 14 -17.10 -18.86 8.98
C PRO A 14 -15.74 -18.21 8.72
N ALA A 15 -15.17 -17.50 9.71
CA ALA A 15 -13.91 -16.76 9.53
C ALA A 15 -12.76 -17.60 8.96
N LYS A 16 -12.65 -18.87 9.36
CA LYS A 16 -11.62 -19.80 8.85
C LYS A 16 -11.79 -20.20 7.38
N GLU A 17 -12.96 -19.99 6.79
CA GLU A 17 -13.31 -20.35 5.40
C GLU A 17 -13.48 -19.11 4.51
N ARG A 18 -13.43 -17.90 5.08
CA ARG A 18 -13.50 -16.65 4.32
C ARG A 18 -12.29 -16.50 3.41
N ALA A 19 -12.53 -15.90 2.25
CA ALA A 19 -11.47 -15.45 1.36
C ALA A 19 -10.59 -14.42 2.07
N ASP A 20 -9.29 -14.52 1.82
CA ASP A 20 -8.28 -13.58 2.31
C ASP A 20 -8.12 -12.42 1.31
N LEU A 21 -8.49 -12.64 0.04
CA LEU A 21 -8.44 -11.68 -1.06
C LEU A 21 -9.79 -11.58 -1.80
N VAL A 22 -10.26 -10.36 -2.03
CA VAL A 22 -11.40 -10.07 -2.91
C VAL A 22 -10.90 -9.33 -4.14
N VAL A 23 -11.12 -9.93 -5.31
CA VAL A 23 -10.80 -9.32 -6.60
C VAL A 23 -12.00 -8.50 -7.07
N VAL A 24 -11.74 -7.26 -7.48
CA VAL A 24 -12.74 -6.31 -7.94
C VAL A 24 -12.35 -5.73 -9.30
N ARG A 25 -13.29 -5.08 -10.00
CA ARG A 25 -13.02 -4.45 -11.30
C ARG A 25 -12.15 -3.19 -11.18
N ASP A 26 -12.50 -2.32 -10.23
CA ASP A 26 -11.96 -0.97 -10.12
C ASP A 26 -11.96 -0.45 -8.67
N ASP A 27 -11.40 0.75 -8.46
CA ASP A 27 -11.30 1.38 -7.14
C ASP A 27 -12.67 1.68 -6.53
N LYS A 28 -13.67 2.00 -7.36
CA LYS A 28 -15.03 2.25 -6.89
C LYS A 28 -15.62 0.99 -6.26
N SER A 29 -15.43 -0.14 -6.91
CA SER A 29 -15.87 -1.45 -6.44
C SER A 29 -15.06 -1.88 -5.22
N ALA A 30 -13.77 -1.53 -5.17
CA ALA A 30 -12.92 -1.73 -4.01
C ALA A 30 -13.44 -1.00 -2.76
N GLU A 31 -13.81 0.29 -2.89
CA GLU A 31 -14.34 1.07 -1.76
C GLU A 31 -15.70 0.58 -1.27
N GLN A 32 -16.55 0.12 -2.19
CA GLN A 32 -17.81 -0.52 -1.82
C GLN A 32 -17.57 -1.81 -1.02
N ALA A 33 -16.65 -2.66 -1.49
CA ALA A 33 -16.26 -3.88 -0.79
C ALA A 33 -15.66 -3.58 0.59
N ALA A 34 -14.79 -2.57 0.67
CA ALA A 34 -14.17 -2.14 1.92
C ALA A 34 -15.20 -1.61 2.92
N THR A 35 -16.21 -0.88 2.46
CA THR A 35 -17.31 -0.40 3.30
C THR A 35 -18.10 -1.55 3.91
N VAL A 36 -18.36 -2.61 3.15
CA VAL A 36 -19.01 -3.82 3.64
C VAL A 36 -18.13 -4.54 4.68
N ALA A 37 -16.84 -4.69 4.41
CA ALA A 37 -15.89 -5.30 5.35
C ALA A 37 -15.84 -4.54 6.69
N ARG A 38 -15.71 -3.19 6.62
CA ARG A 38 -15.74 -2.30 7.80
C ARG A 38 -17.02 -2.47 8.61
N PHE A 39 -18.17 -2.53 7.94
CA PHE A 39 -19.46 -2.72 8.60
C PHE A 39 -19.55 -4.04 9.39
N LEU A 40 -18.87 -5.09 8.91
CA LEU A 40 -18.81 -6.40 9.56
C LEU A 40 -17.68 -6.52 10.60
N GLY A 41 -16.92 -5.45 10.86
CA GLY A 41 -15.80 -5.44 11.80
C GLY A 41 -14.50 -6.03 11.26
N ILE A 42 -14.43 -6.31 9.96
CA ILE A 42 -13.23 -6.81 9.28
C ILE A 42 -12.41 -5.61 8.80
N ARG A 43 -11.10 -5.57 9.06
CA ARG A 43 -10.23 -4.49 8.59
C ARG A 43 -9.92 -4.66 7.09
N PRO A 44 -10.43 -3.81 6.17
CA PRO A 44 -10.03 -3.90 4.78
C PRO A 44 -8.67 -3.23 4.54
N PHE A 45 -7.93 -3.77 3.59
CA PHE A 45 -6.76 -3.16 2.96
C PHE A 45 -7.02 -3.13 1.46
N ILE A 46 -6.95 -1.95 0.85
CA ILE A 46 -7.27 -1.75 -0.56
C ILE A 46 -5.97 -1.53 -1.30
N LEU A 47 -5.70 -2.33 -2.34
CA LEU A 47 -4.62 -2.03 -3.26
C LEU A 47 -5.12 -1.05 -4.33
N PRO A 48 -4.33 -0.03 -4.71
CA PRO A 48 -4.74 0.92 -5.73
C PRO A 48 -4.80 0.24 -7.10
N GLN A 49 -5.63 0.77 -8.00
CA GLN A 49 -5.65 0.33 -9.39
C GLN A 49 -4.37 0.73 -10.12
N LEU A 50 -3.56 -0.26 -10.45
CA LEU A 50 -2.33 -0.08 -11.20
C LEU A 50 -2.53 -0.64 -12.62
N ARG A 51 -2.74 0.24 -13.60
CA ARG A 51 -2.93 -0.11 -15.02
C ARG A 51 -1.61 -0.01 -15.77
N VAL A 52 -0.72 -0.97 -15.50
CA VAL A 52 0.60 -1.04 -16.11
C VAL A 52 0.69 -2.18 -17.11
N SER A 53 1.46 -1.97 -18.17
CA SER A 53 1.84 -3.03 -19.10
C SER A 53 3.24 -3.55 -18.78
N PRO A 54 3.53 -4.86 -18.98
CA PRO A 54 4.84 -5.43 -18.71
C PRO A 54 5.99 -4.65 -19.36
N GLY A 55 6.95 -4.23 -18.53
CA GLY A 55 8.13 -3.48 -18.98
C GLY A 55 7.94 -1.98 -19.12
N GLU A 56 6.76 -1.44 -18.78
CA GLU A 56 6.60 0.02 -18.63
C GLU A 56 7.46 0.57 -17.49
N ASP A 57 7.87 1.83 -17.64
CA ASP A 57 8.62 2.57 -16.62
C ASP A 57 7.70 2.99 -15.48
N LEU A 58 7.88 2.34 -14.32
CA LEU A 58 7.03 2.47 -13.14
C LEU A 58 7.13 3.82 -12.44
N ARG A 59 8.14 4.65 -12.77
CA ARG A 59 8.28 6.00 -12.19
C ARG A 59 7.13 6.92 -12.58
N SER A 60 6.47 6.63 -13.70
CA SER A 60 5.25 7.35 -14.11
C SER A 60 4.04 7.07 -13.22
N TYR A 61 4.12 6.05 -12.38
CA TYR A 61 3.07 5.55 -11.47
C TYR A 61 3.50 5.66 -10.00
N GLY A 62 4.45 6.56 -9.68
CA GLY A 62 5.03 6.70 -8.35
C GLY A 62 4.00 6.77 -7.21
N PRO A 63 2.95 7.62 -7.30
CA PRO A 63 1.91 7.71 -6.28
C PRO A 63 1.18 6.38 -6.04
N GLU A 64 0.78 5.68 -7.11
CA GLU A 64 0.09 4.40 -7.04
C GLU A 64 0.99 3.31 -6.45
N ILE A 65 2.28 3.31 -6.78
CA ILE A 65 3.27 2.38 -6.23
C ILE A 65 3.49 2.63 -4.73
N GLN A 66 3.60 3.89 -4.31
CA GLN A 66 3.73 4.26 -2.90
C GLN A 66 2.49 3.85 -2.09
N GLU A 67 1.28 4.05 -2.64
CA GLU A 67 0.04 3.61 -2.02
C GLU A 67 -0.03 2.08 -1.93
N LEU A 68 0.31 1.37 -3.03
CA LEU A 68 0.39 -0.08 -3.08
C LEU A 68 1.29 -0.65 -1.97
N PHE A 69 2.51 -0.10 -1.83
CA PHE A 69 3.46 -0.55 -0.81
C PHE A 69 3.01 -0.22 0.60
N THR A 70 2.42 0.95 0.82
CA THR A 70 1.86 1.34 2.12
C THR A 70 0.75 0.39 2.56
N GLN A 71 -0.13 0.01 1.63
CA GLN A 71 -1.25 -0.90 1.88
C GLN A 71 -0.78 -2.33 2.11
N LEU A 72 0.16 -2.83 1.29
CA LEU A 72 0.76 -4.16 1.47
C LEU A 72 1.52 -4.27 2.80
N SER A 73 2.38 -3.31 3.12
CA SER A 73 3.11 -3.27 4.39
C SER A 73 2.16 -3.30 5.59
N SER A 74 1.11 -2.47 5.54
CA SER A 74 0.09 -2.42 6.61
C SER A 74 -0.70 -3.72 6.70
N TYR A 75 -1.07 -4.31 5.56
CA TYR A 75 -1.75 -5.60 5.49
C TYR A 75 -0.91 -6.72 6.11
N TYR A 76 0.37 -6.82 5.78
CA TYR A 76 1.24 -7.88 6.29
C TYR A 76 1.47 -7.79 7.80
N ARG A 77 1.60 -6.58 8.34
CA ARG A 77 1.82 -6.36 9.78
C ARG A 77 0.58 -6.60 10.62
N TYR A 78 -0.62 -6.37 10.07
CA TYR A 78 -1.87 -6.51 10.80
C TYR A 78 -2.17 -7.99 11.12
N GLN A 79 -2.46 -8.29 12.40
CA GLN A 79 -2.63 -9.67 12.89
C GLN A 79 -4.09 -10.05 13.18
N GLU A 80 -4.98 -9.07 13.31
CA GLU A 80 -6.41 -9.33 13.55
C GLU A 80 -7.16 -9.62 12.25
N GLU A 81 -8.49 -9.73 12.34
CA GLU A 81 -9.34 -10.04 11.19
C GLU A 81 -9.23 -8.95 10.11
N LYS A 82 -8.74 -9.37 8.93
CA LYS A 82 -8.42 -8.49 7.80
C LYS A 82 -8.90 -9.08 6.48
N LEU A 83 -9.04 -8.22 5.48
CA LEU A 83 -9.41 -8.58 4.12
C LEU A 83 -8.60 -7.74 3.14
N LEU A 84 -7.91 -8.38 2.21
CA LEU A 84 -7.26 -7.70 1.11
C LEU A 84 -8.26 -7.52 -0.04
N ILE A 85 -8.32 -6.34 -0.62
CA ILE A 85 -9.19 -6.00 -1.74
C ILE A 85 -8.31 -5.41 -2.83
N ALA A 86 -8.33 -5.99 -4.03
CA ALA A 86 -7.44 -5.56 -5.11
C ALA A 86 -8.16 -5.54 -6.46
N PRO A 87 -8.01 -4.46 -7.24
CA PRO A 87 -8.41 -4.43 -8.64
C PRO A 87 -7.68 -5.50 -9.46
N LEU A 88 -8.36 -6.09 -10.45
CA LEU A 88 -7.77 -7.16 -11.28
C LEU A 88 -6.43 -6.74 -11.93
N HIS A 89 -6.31 -5.50 -12.40
CA HIS A 89 -5.11 -5.04 -13.11
C HIS A 89 -3.87 -5.05 -12.21
N THR A 90 -4.02 -4.73 -10.93
CA THR A 90 -2.93 -4.73 -9.94
C THR A 90 -2.43 -6.14 -9.63
N LEU A 91 -3.29 -7.16 -9.78
CA LEU A 91 -2.94 -8.57 -9.59
C LEU A 91 -2.32 -9.20 -10.86
N SER A 92 -2.08 -8.42 -11.92
CA SER A 92 -1.49 -8.90 -13.18
C SER A 92 0.04 -9.01 -13.13
N LEU A 93 0.66 -8.49 -12.07
CA LEU A 93 2.08 -8.55 -11.76
C LEU A 93 2.32 -9.23 -10.39
N PRO A 94 3.47 -9.88 -10.18
CA PRO A 94 3.89 -10.32 -8.86
C PRO A 94 4.02 -9.12 -7.93
N LEU A 95 3.59 -9.29 -6.68
CA LEU A 95 3.70 -8.26 -5.65
C LEU A 95 4.81 -8.60 -4.67
N PRO A 96 5.46 -7.61 -4.03
CA PRO A 96 6.54 -7.90 -3.09
C PRO A 96 6.05 -8.67 -1.87
N LYS A 97 6.85 -9.63 -1.40
CA LYS A 97 6.57 -10.41 -0.19
C LYS A 97 6.65 -9.56 1.08
N ALA A 98 6.09 -10.08 2.16
CA ALA A 98 6.12 -9.44 3.48
C ALA A 98 7.53 -9.09 3.96
N GLU A 99 8.53 -9.92 3.65
CA GLU A 99 9.94 -9.67 3.99
C GLU A 99 10.53 -8.42 3.33
N CYS A 100 9.96 -7.96 2.21
CA CYS A 100 10.38 -6.73 1.54
C CYS A 100 9.85 -5.45 2.23
N PHE A 101 9.10 -5.58 3.32
CA PHE A 101 8.52 -4.47 4.08
C PHE A 101 9.01 -4.41 5.53
N ASP A 102 10.23 -4.88 5.77
CA ASP A 102 10.87 -4.77 7.08
C ASP A 102 11.00 -3.29 7.52
N THR A 103 11.08 -3.06 8.83
CA THR A 103 11.09 -1.71 9.40
C THR A 103 12.21 -1.55 10.41
N ARG A 104 12.75 -0.34 10.50
CA ARG A 104 13.77 0.01 11.51
C ARG A 104 13.22 1.06 12.45
N THR A 105 13.20 0.77 13.75
CA THR A 105 12.92 1.80 14.75
C THR A 105 14.18 2.61 15.03
N LEU A 106 14.01 3.92 15.21
CA LEU A 106 15.03 4.86 15.65
C LEU A 106 14.50 5.51 16.93
N GLU A 107 15.26 5.40 18.02
CA GLU A 107 14.86 5.89 19.34
C GLU A 107 15.86 6.94 19.84
N PHE A 108 15.39 7.83 20.72
CA PHE A 108 16.26 8.73 21.46
C PHE A 108 17.35 7.93 22.20
N GLY A 109 18.60 8.39 22.11
CA GLY A 109 19.77 7.73 22.70
C GLY A 109 20.35 6.57 21.90
N ASP A 110 19.76 6.20 20.75
CA ASP A 110 20.34 5.19 19.87
C ASP A 110 21.65 5.66 19.24
N LYS A 111 22.60 4.74 19.09
CA LYS A 111 23.78 4.95 18.25
C LYS A 111 23.44 4.75 16.77
N LEU A 112 23.71 5.76 15.95
CA LEU A 112 23.45 5.79 14.52
C LEU A 112 24.73 6.06 13.71
N ASP A 113 25.34 5.01 13.19
CA ASP A 113 26.39 5.14 12.17
C ASP A 113 25.78 5.66 10.87
N LEU A 114 26.04 6.94 10.57
CA LEU A 114 25.54 7.63 9.38
C LEU A 114 25.97 6.97 8.06
N THR A 115 27.14 6.32 8.01
CA THR A 115 27.61 5.66 6.79
C THR A 115 26.78 4.42 6.52
N ALA A 116 26.65 3.55 7.52
CA ALA A 116 25.83 2.36 7.42
C ALA A 116 24.33 2.70 7.22
N PHE A 117 23.86 3.78 7.85
CA PHE A 117 22.49 4.25 7.69
C PHE A 117 22.22 4.79 6.28
N LYS A 118 23.16 5.55 5.70
CA LYS A 118 23.09 6.00 4.32
C LYS A 118 22.98 4.82 3.34
N ASP A 119 23.81 3.80 3.52
CA ASP A 119 23.79 2.61 2.67
C ASP A 119 22.49 1.81 2.82
N LEU A 120 21.93 1.75 4.03
CA LEU A 120 20.61 1.18 4.28
C LEU A 120 19.51 1.94 3.52
N LEU A 121 19.47 3.26 3.67
CA LEU A 121 18.47 4.11 3.03
C LEU A 121 18.52 4.00 1.51
N TYR A 122 19.72 3.99 0.92
CA TYR A 122 19.90 3.79 -0.51
C TYR A 122 19.32 2.45 -0.98
N ARG A 123 19.62 1.35 -0.29
CA ARG A 123 19.06 0.03 -0.61
C ARG A 123 17.56 -0.05 -0.39
N TRP A 124 17.04 0.75 0.54
CA TRP A 124 15.62 0.85 0.84
C TRP A 124 14.84 1.77 -0.12
N GLY A 125 15.52 2.32 -1.14
CA GLY A 125 14.93 3.12 -2.20
C GLY A 125 14.78 4.61 -1.87
N TYR A 126 15.45 5.12 -0.83
CA TYR A 126 15.36 6.54 -0.50
C TYR A 126 16.14 7.41 -1.47
N HIS A 127 15.54 8.53 -1.86
CA HIS A 127 16.17 9.54 -2.72
C HIS A 127 16.90 10.58 -1.87
N PHE A 128 18.19 10.74 -2.11
CA PHE A 128 19.02 11.74 -1.43
C PHE A 128 18.86 13.10 -2.08
N VAL A 129 18.31 14.04 -1.32
CA VAL A 129 17.98 15.40 -1.78
C VAL A 129 18.53 16.46 -0.84
N ASP A 130 18.65 17.69 -1.34
CA ASP A 130 19.08 18.83 -0.52
C ASP A 130 17.98 19.29 0.46
N LEU A 131 16.72 19.12 0.07
CA LEU A 131 15.55 19.52 0.83
C LEU A 131 14.46 18.45 0.74
N VAL A 132 14.07 17.90 1.88
CA VAL A 132 13.03 16.88 1.96
C VAL A 132 11.64 17.53 1.88
N SER A 133 10.84 17.06 0.94
CA SER A 133 9.50 17.56 0.62
C SER A 133 8.47 16.44 0.42
N GLU A 134 8.89 15.30 -0.12
CA GLU A 134 8.01 14.16 -0.46
C GLU A 134 8.42 12.88 0.28
N ALA A 135 7.47 11.96 0.44
CA ALA A 135 7.73 10.66 1.05
C ALA A 135 8.73 9.86 0.21
N GLY A 136 9.69 9.20 0.88
CA GLY A 136 10.80 8.51 0.24
C GLY A 136 12.05 9.38 0.04
N GLU A 137 12.02 10.64 0.44
CA GLU A 137 13.19 11.52 0.40
C GLU A 137 13.97 11.56 1.72
N VAL A 138 15.28 11.78 1.61
CA VAL A 138 16.19 11.97 2.76
C VAL A 138 17.26 13.01 2.46
N SER A 139 17.65 13.77 3.48
CA SER A 139 18.81 14.66 3.47
C SER A 139 19.67 14.40 4.69
N ILE A 140 20.98 14.20 4.50
CA ILE A 140 21.94 14.02 5.59
C ILE A 140 22.98 15.14 5.51
N ARG A 141 23.02 16.00 6.52
CA ARG A 141 23.85 17.21 6.57
C ARG A 141 24.56 17.30 7.91
N GLY A 142 25.79 16.76 7.96
CA GLY A 142 26.56 16.67 9.20
C GLY A 142 25.84 15.78 10.20
N ASP A 143 25.40 16.37 11.30
CA ASP A 143 24.69 15.76 12.41
C ASP A 143 23.15 15.82 12.30
N ILE A 144 22.62 16.34 11.18
CA ILE A 144 21.18 16.42 10.94
C ILE A 144 20.77 15.46 9.84
N VAL A 145 19.76 14.64 10.13
CA VAL A 145 19.07 13.81 9.14
C VAL A 145 17.62 14.26 9.03
N ASP A 146 17.24 14.79 7.87
CA ASP A 146 15.85 15.01 7.50
C ASP A 146 15.37 13.82 6.69
N LEU A 147 14.25 13.21 7.07
CA LEU A 147 13.77 12.00 6.42
C LEU A 147 12.24 11.97 6.37
N TYR A 148 11.68 11.65 5.21
CA TYR A 148 10.24 11.45 5.07
C TYR A 148 9.92 9.98 4.79
N SER A 149 9.50 9.24 5.82
CA SER A 149 9.17 7.83 5.65
C SER A 149 7.77 7.62 5.06
N PRO A 150 7.57 6.68 4.11
CA PRO A 150 6.25 6.43 3.52
C PRO A 150 5.18 6.04 4.53
N GLY A 151 3.96 6.54 4.31
CA GLY A 151 2.81 6.30 5.17
C GLY A 151 2.83 7.06 6.50
N MET A 152 3.81 7.94 6.72
CA MET A 152 3.85 8.87 7.85
C MET A 152 3.21 10.22 7.49
N GLU A 153 2.64 10.90 8.48
CA GLU A 153 1.96 12.18 8.23
C GLU A 153 2.96 13.30 7.92
N HIS A 154 4.12 13.31 8.58
CA HIS A 154 5.15 14.34 8.45
C HIS A 154 6.55 13.75 8.37
N PRO A 155 7.48 14.43 7.70
CA PRO A 155 8.90 14.11 7.79
C PRO A 155 9.45 14.41 9.18
N TRP A 156 10.56 13.76 9.50
CA TRP A 156 11.27 13.90 10.77
C TRP A 156 12.64 14.53 10.55
N ARG A 157 13.01 15.43 11.46
CA ARG A 157 14.37 15.93 11.62
C ARG A 157 14.97 15.25 12.84
N ILE A 158 16.01 14.45 12.60
CA ILE A 158 16.78 13.74 13.60
C ILE A 158 18.08 14.52 13.79
N SER A 159 18.37 14.94 15.02
CA SER A 159 19.63 15.59 15.39
C SER A 159 20.50 14.62 16.16
N LEU A 160 21.78 14.57 15.81
CA LEU A 160 22.78 13.71 16.41
C LEU A 160 23.75 14.53 17.26
N PHE A 161 24.24 13.94 18.34
CA PHE A 161 25.44 14.39 19.05
C PHE A 161 26.51 13.31 18.91
N ASP A 162 27.55 13.58 18.13
CA ASP A 162 28.52 12.58 17.67
C ASP A 162 27.83 11.45 16.87
N ASP A 163 27.68 10.26 17.45
CA ASP A 163 26.98 9.11 16.85
C ASP A 163 25.64 8.79 17.54
N GLU A 164 25.15 9.62 18.46
CA GLU A 164 23.96 9.34 19.27
C GLU A 164 22.77 10.23 18.89
N ILE A 165 21.57 9.66 18.78
CA ILE A 165 20.32 10.41 18.52
C ILE A 165 19.98 11.28 19.73
N GLU A 166 20.11 12.60 19.58
CA GLU A 166 19.83 13.58 20.61
C GLU A 166 18.37 14.04 20.58
N SER A 167 17.75 14.17 19.41
CA SER A 167 16.33 14.53 19.32
C SER A 167 15.71 14.12 17.99
N ILE A 168 14.39 13.89 18.02
CA ILE A 168 13.59 13.62 16.83
C ILE A 168 12.37 14.54 16.83
N HIS A 169 12.22 15.36 15.79
CA HIS A 169 11.08 16.29 15.67
C HIS A 169 10.37 16.15 14.32
N PRO A 170 9.03 16.14 14.28
CA PRO A 170 8.31 16.33 13.03
C PRO A 170 8.54 17.74 12.50
N PHE A 171 8.58 17.90 11.19
CA PHE A 171 8.64 19.22 10.56
C PHE A 171 7.69 19.32 9.37
N ASP A 172 7.41 20.55 8.99
CA ASP A 172 6.53 20.88 7.87
C ASP A 172 7.35 20.92 6.57
N PRO A 173 7.04 20.10 5.55
CA PRO A 173 7.85 19.99 4.34
C PRO A 173 7.85 21.28 3.49
N ASP A 174 6.81 22.10 3.57
CA ASP A 174 6.74 23.34 2.79
C ASP A 174 7.55 24.47 3.46
N THR A 175 7.37 24.62 4.77
CA THR A 175 7.99 25.73 5.53
C THR A 175 9.35 25.38 6.12
N GLN A 176 9.70 24.09 6.16
CA GLN A 176 10.94 23.54 6.73
C GLN A 176 11.12 23.84 8.23
N LYS A 177 10.01 24.13 8.90
CA LYS A 177 9.94 24.46 10.33
C LYS A 177 9.43 23.27 11.12
N ARG A 178 9.93 23.13 12.35
CA ARG A 178 9.44 22.14 13.31
C ARG A 178 7.94 22.30 13.52
N ARG A 179 7.24 21.18 13.64
CA ARG A 179 5.80 21.09 13.89
C ARG A 179 5.57 20.96 15.39
N GLY A 180 5.12 22.03 16.01
CA GLY A 180 4.90 22.07 17.46
C GLY A 180 6.21 21.98 18.25
N ASP A 181 6.04 21.79 19.56
CA ASP A 181 7.14 21.66 20.53
C ASP A 181 7.36 20.19 20.95
N GLU A 182 6.63 19.26 20.36
CA GLU A 182 6.68 17.84 20.73
C GLU A 182 7.94 17.18 20.13
N GLU A 183 8.69 16.53 21.02
CA GLU A 183 9.82 15.68 20.68
C GLU A 183 9.34 14.22 20.71
N LEU A 184 9.70 13.46 19.69
CA LEU A 184 9.30 12.06 19.57
C LEU A 184 10.36 11.18 20.24
N GLU A 185 9.93 10.29 21.13
CA GLU A 185 10.83 9.32 21.77
C GLU A 185 11.34 8.27 20.77
N SER A 186 10.51 7.91 19.79
CA SER A 186 10.87 6.96 18.73
C SER A 186 10.09 7.19 17.44
N VAL A 187 10.69 6.78 16.33
CA VAL A 187 10.05 6.74 15.00
C VAL A 187 10.35 5.43 14.29
N THR A 188 9.42 4.95 13.47
CA THR A 188 9.57 3.70 12.71
C THR A 188 9.81 4.00 11.23
N LEU A 189 11.05 3.83 10.78
CA LEU A 189 11.45 3.90 9.39
C LEU A 189 10.90 2.70 8.60
N ARG A 190 10.22 3.00 7.49
CA ARG A 190 9.77 2.04 6.47
C ARG A 190 10.61 2.18 5.21
N PRO A 191 10.69 1.16 4.32
CA PRO A 191 11.36 1.33 3.04
C PRO A 191 10.59 2.31 2.15
N ALA A 192 11.31 3.08 1.35
CA ALA A 192 10.76 3.94 0.30
C ALA A 192 10.31 3.13 -0.92
N PHE A 193 11.01 2.02 -1.20
CA PHE A 193 10.65 1.07 -2.24
C PHE A 193 10.54 -0.35 -1.66
N LEU A 194 11.67 -1.03 -1.43
CA LEU A 194 11.73 -2.37 -0.83
C LEU A 194 12.82 -2.43 0.22
N ALA A 195 12.59 -3.12 1.34
CA ALA A 195 13.57 -3.34 2.40
C ALA A 195 14.58 -4.44 1.99
N LEU A 196 15.50 -4.11 1.07
CA LEU A 196 16.43 -5.10 0.50
C LEU A 196 17.70 -5.23 1.34
N SER A 197 18.17 -6.47 1.51
CA SER A 197 19.56 -6.72 1.93
C SER A 197 20.54 -6.28 0.84
N GLU A 198 21.84 -6.19 1.16
CA GLU A 198 22.86 -5.86 0.17
C GLU A 198 22.90 -6.87 -0.99
N GLU A 199 22.78 -8.17 -0.68
CA GLU A 199 22.73 -9.23 -1.68
C GLU A 199 21.50 -9.11 -2.58
N GLN A 200 20.31 -8.92 -1.98
CA GLN A 200 19.05 -8.76 -2.72
C GLN A 200 19.06 -7.52 -3.60
N PHE A 201 19.58 -6.39 -3.08
CA PHE A 201 19.70 -5.15 -3.84
C PHE A 201 20.59 -5.32 -5.07
N ASN A 202 21.78 -5.90 -4.90
CA ASN A 202 22.73 -6.10 -6.00
C ASN A 202 22.21 -7.11 -7.04
N ALA A 203 21.53 -8.17 -6.60
CA ALA A 203 20.88 -9.12 -7.49
C ALA A 203 19.77 -8.43 -8.32
N LEU A 204 18.84 -7.74 -7.65
CA LEU A 204 17.74 -7.03 -8.32
C LEU A 204 18.25 -5.96 -9.29
N LYS A 205 19.24 -5.17 -8.86
CA LYS A 205 19.88 -4.16 -9.71
C LYS A 205 20.47 -4.78 -10.99
N SER A 206 21.20 -5.90 -10.85
CA SER A 206 21.80 -6.59 -12.00
C SER A 206 20.75 -7.12 -12.97
N ARG A 207 19.61 -7.63 -12.48
CA ARG A 207 18.48 -8.06 -13.32
C ARG A 207 17.83 -6.91 -14.07
N VAL A 208 17.63 -5.79 -13.38
CA VAL A 208 17.08 -4.56 -13.98
C VAL A 208 17.99 -4.02 -15.07
N GLU A 209 19.30 -3.91 -14.82
CA GLU A 209 20.28 -3.42 -15.79
C GLU A 209 20.37 -4.31 -17.03
N SER A 210 20.22 -5.63 -16.85
CA SER A 210 20.18 -6.62 -17.93
C SER A 210 18.80 -6.82 -18.56
N SER A 211 17.79 -6.06 -18.13
CA SER A 211 16.42 -6.20 -18.60
C SER A 211 16.31 -5.99 -20.12
N PRO A 212 15.54 -6.85 -20.83
CA PRO A 212 15.28 -6.68 -22.25
C PRO A 212 14.30 -5.54 -22.57
N TRP A 213 13.65 -4.95 -21.55
CA TRP A 213 12.71 -3.86 -21.76
C TRP A 213 13.44 -2.54 -21.95
N GLU A 214 12.88 -1.71 -22.83
CA GLU A 214 13.39 -0.38 -23.12
C GLU A 214 12.77 0.62 -22.13
N SER A 215 13.61 1.15 -21.24
CA SER A 215 13.27 2.26 -20.34
C SER A 215 14.34 3.33 -20.48
N PHE A 216 13.97 4.60 -20.31
CA PHE A 216 14.91 5.73 -20.39
C PHE A 216 16.01 5.63 -19.34
N VAL A 217 15.68 5.12 -18.15
CA VAL A 217 16.63 4.76 -17.10
C VAL A 217 16.30 3.36 -16.66
N LYS A 218 17.31 2.50 -16.53
CA LYS A 218 17.17 1.13 -16.03
C LYS A 218 17.65 1.09 -14.59
N ASP A 219 16.74 1.39 -13.68
CA ASP A 219 16.96 1.37 -12.22
C ASP A 219 15.80 0.64 -11.53
N ILE A 220 15.97 0.39 -10.22
CA ILE A 220 15.00 -0.37 -9.45
C ILE A 220 13.63 0.32 -9.43
N ASP A 221 13.60 1.65 -9.43
CA ASP A 221 12.34 2.41 -9.38
C ASP A 221 11.55 2.31 -10.69
N SER A 222 12.24 2.21 -11.83
CA SER A 222 11.62 2.06 -13.15
C SER A 222 11.17 0.64 -13.45
N LEU A 223 12.01 -0.37 -13.17
CA LEU A 223 11.76 -1.74 -13.63
C LEU A 223 11.78 -2.80 -12.52
N GLY A 224 12.02 -2.44 -11.27
CA GLY A 224 12.26 -3.38 -10.17
C GLY A 224 11.12 -4.37 -9.93
N LEU A 225 9.86 -3.92 -9.97
CA LEU A 225 8.71 -4.81 -9.74
C LEU A 225 8.55 -5.89 -10.80
N TRP A 226 9.11 -5.66 -11.99
CA TRP A 226 9.05 -6.64 -13.05
C TRP A 226 10.10 -7.76 -12.92
N HIS A 227 11.10 -7.57 -12.03
CA HIS A 227 12.24 -8.47 -11.81
C HIS A 227 12.33 -8.96 -10.36
N LEU A 228 11.19 -9.05 -9.66
CA LEU A 228 11.17 -9.46 -8.26
C LEU A 228 11.66 -10.89 -8.04
N GLU A 229 11.33 -11.82 -8.94
CA GLU A 229 11.68 -13.25 -8.83
C GLU A 229 11.36 -13.80 -7.43
N GLU A 230 12.38 -14.22 -6.66
CA GLU A 230 12.24 -14.71 -5.28
C GLU A 230 11.61 -13.71 -4.30
N LEU A 231 11.70 -12.40 -4.57
CA LEU A 231 11.12 -11.33 -3.75
C LEU A 231 9.63 -11.13 -4.03
N GLY A 232 9.13 -11.70 -5.13
CA GLY A 232 7.76 -11.54 -5.62
C GLY A 232 6.88 -12.72 -5.24
N VAL A 233 5.59 -12.46 -5.15
CA VAL A 233 4.55 -13.46 -4.90
C VAL A 233 3.35 -13.23 -5.82
N ASP A 234 2.80 -14.34 -6.34
CA ASP A 234 1.46 -14.35 -6.92
C ASP A 234 0.43 -14.43 -5.79
N LEU A 235 -0.19 -13.29 -5.45
CA LEU A 235 -1.19 -13.25 -4.39
C LEU A 235 -2.42 -14.11 -4.69
N LEU A 236 -2.75 -14.32 -5.96
CA LEU A 236 -3.88 -15.18 -6.35
C LEU A 236 -3.59 -16.67 -6.11
N GLY A 237 -2.31 -17.06 -6.21
CA GLY A 237 -1.85 -18.40 -5.88
C GLY A 237 -1.67 -18.66 -4.38
N GLU A 238 -1.31 -17.63 -3.59
CA GLU A 238 -1.09 -17.76 -2.14
C GLU A 238 -2.34 -17.54 -1.28
N LEU A 239 -3.22 -16.62 -1.67
CA LEU A 239 -4.39 -16.25 -0.89
C LEU A 239 -5.63 -16.92 -1.44
N ARG A 240 -6.56 -17.30 -0.55
CA ARG A 240 -7.88 -17.74 -0.98
C ARG A 240 -8.62 -16.54 -1.54
N SER A 241 -8.85 -16.55 -2.85
CA SER A 241 -9.41 -15.42 -3.57
C SER A 241 -10.84 -15.69 -4.04
N VAL A 242 -11.65 -14.63 -4.10
CA VAL A 242 -12.99 -14.63 -4.72
C VAL A 242 -13.18 -13.37 -5.56
N ALA A 243 -13.92 -13.47 -6.66
CA ALA A 243 -14.32 -12.28 -7.42
C ALA A 243 -15.63 -11.70 -6.85
N ALA A 244 -15.67 -10.40 -6.59
CA ALA A 244 -16.88 -9.72 -6.10
C ALA A 244 -17.99 -9.67 -7.17
N GLU A 245 -17.60 -9.66 -8.44
CA GLU A 245 -18.43 -9.47 -9.63
C GLU A 245 -17.91 -10.33 -10.78
N ASP A 246 -18.62 -10.37 -11.91
CA ASP A 246 -18.12 -11.03 -13.12
C ASP A 246 -17.07 -10.16 -13.82
N LEU A 247 -15.86 -10.71 -13.89
CA LEU A 247 -14.66 -10.08 -14.43
C LEU A 247 -14.24 -10.70 -15.77
N SER A 248 -15.08 -11.55 -16.37
CA SER A 248 -14.69 -12.33 -17.56
C SER A 248 -14.30 -11.43 -18.75
N GLU A 249 -15.09 -10.39 -19.02
CA GLU A 249 -14.82 -9.43 -20.10
C GLU A 249 -13.57 -8.59 -19.81
N ASP A 250 -13.40 -8.11 -18.57
CA ASP A 250 -12.23 -7.32 -18.16
C ASP A 250 -10.93 -8.14 -18.25
N LEU A 251 -11.00 -9.43 -17.92
CA LEU A 251 -9.89 -10.37 -18.10
C LEU A 251 -9.62 -10.64 -19.58
N ASP A 252 -10.65 -10.78 -20.42
CA ASP A 252 -10.46 -10.94 -21.87
C ASP A 252 -9.74 -9.73 -22.46
N GLU A 253 -10.13 -8.51 -22.07
CA GLU A 253 -9.46 -7.28 -22.48
C GLU A 253 -8.00 -7.26 -22.02
N LEU A 254 -7.75 -7.49 -20.72
CA LEU A 254 -6.41 -7.46 -20.13
C LEU A 254 -5.42 -8.41 -20.83
N TYR A 255 -5.83 -9.65 -21.07
CA TYR A 255 -4.97 -10.66 -21.70
C TYR A 255 -4.92 -10.58 -23.22
N SER A 256 -5.83 -9.83 -23.85
CA SER A 256 -5.78 -9.54 -25.30
C SER A 256 -4.84 -8.38 -25.61
N LEU A 257 -4.82 -7.36 -24.74
CA LEU A 257 -4.00 -6.16 -24.92
C LEU A 257 -2.57 -6.37 -24.42
N ASN A 258 -2.40 -7.12 -23.34
CA ASN A 258 -1.13 -7.27 -22.65
C ASN A 258 -0.71 -8.74 -22.52
N LYS A 259 0.53 -8.96 -22.06
CA LYS A 259 1.02 -10.27 -21.61
C LYS A 259 1.35 -10.23 -20.12
N PRO A 260 0.33 -10.19 -19.22
CA PRO A 260 0.54 -10.23 -17.79
C PRO A 260 1.55 -11.30 -17.34
N LEU A 261 2.24 -11.01 -16.24
CA LEU A 261 3.18 -11.97 -15.63
C LEU A 261 2.44 -13.06 -14.85
N ILE A 262 1.22 -12.77 -14.39
CA ILE A 262 0.35 -13.74 -13.72
C ILE A 262 -0.55 -14.45 -14.74
N PRO A 263 -0.63 -15.79 -14.74
CA PRO A 263 -1.50 -16.54 -15.65
C PRO A 263 -2.99 -16.25 -15.41
N ARG A 264 -3.79 -16.33 -16.48
CA ARG A 264 -5.24 -16.05 -16.39
C ARG A 264 -5.95 -17.01 -15.44
N GLU A 265 -5.54 -18.27 -15.43
CA GLU A 265 -6.06 -19.32 -14.59
C GLU A 265 -5.83 -19.11 -13.08
N SER A 266 -4.93 -18.21 -12.68
CA SER A 266 -4.78 -17.81 -11.28
C SER A 266 -5.99 -17.01 -10.79
N TYR A 267 -6.73 -16.33 -11.68
CA TYR A 267 -7.88 -15.52 -11.28
C TYR A 267 -9.06 -16.40 -10.83
N PRO A 268 -9.82 -15.98 -9.79
CA PRO A 268 -10.93 -16.75 -9.29
C PRO A 268 -12.00 -16.94 -10.38
N ALA A 269 -12.19 -18.18 -10.80
CA ALA A 269 -13.15 -18.54 -11.84
C ALA A 269 -14.63 -18.39 -11.42
N THR A 270 -14.89 -18.28 -10.12
CA THR A 270 -16.25 -18.19 -9.58
C THR A 270 -16.47 -16.84 -8.90
N THR A 271 -17.55 -16.18 -9.32
CA THR A 271 -18.03 -14.94 -8.72
C THR A 271 -18.84 -15.25 -7.46
N LEU A 272 -18.88 -14.31 -6.52
CA LEU A 272 -19.74 -14.45 -5.36
C LEU A 272 -21.20 -14.65 -5.80
N PRO A 273 -21.94 -15.60 -5.19
CA PRO A 273 -23.32 -15.89 -5.57
C PRO A 273 -24.22 -14.68 -5.31
N GLU A 274 -25.33 -14.60 -6.06
CA GLU A 274 -26.30 -13.53 -5.84
C GLU A 274 -26.86 -13.54 -4.42
N ALA A 275 -26.94 -12.35 -3.83
CA ALA A 275 -27.51 -12.19 -2.50
C ALA A 275 -28.99 -12.55 -2.51
N LYS A 276 -29.37 -13.49 -1.65
CA LYS A 276 -30.76 -13.92 -1.44
C LYS A 276 -31.47 -13.05 -0.39
N GLU A 277 -30.70 -12.40 0.49
CA GLU A 277 -31.23 -11.52 1.53
C GLU A 277 -30.51 -10.16 1.47
N TRP A 278 -31.19 -9.15 0.95
CA TRP A 278 -30.74 -7.76 1.02
C TRP A 278 -31.85 -6.87 1.55
N ARG A 279 -31.47 -5.80 2.27
CA ARG A 279 -32.36 -4.74 2.70
C ARG A 279 -31.68 -3.43 2.33
N ASP A 280 -32.35 -2.59 1.56
CA ASP A 280 -31.86 -1.25 1.33
C ASP A 280 -31.72 -0.55 2.69
N LEU A 281 -30.57 0.07 2.92
CA LEU A 281 -30.46 1.07 3.97
C LEU A 281 -31.40 2.21 3.55
N GLU A 282 -32.59 2.26 4.13
CA GLU A 282 -33.40 3.47 4.11
C GLU A 282 -32.56 4.55 4.78
N VAL A 283 -31.89 5.37 3.97
CA VAL A 283 -31.39 6.66 4.42
C VAL A 283 -32.60 7.35 5.02
N ALA A 284 -32.57 7.59 6.33
CA ALA A 284 -33.66 8.29 7.00
C ALA A 284 -33.86 9.58 6.21
N ASP A 285 -34.99 9.68 5.50
CA ASP A 285 -35.28 10.82 4.63
C ASP A 285 -35.12 12.08 5.48
N PRO A 286 -34.11 12.92 5.20
CA PRO A 286 -33.82 14.09 6.03
C PRO A 286 -35.06 14.96 6.18
N ASN A 287 -35.91 15.00 5.15
CA ASN A 287 -37.15 15.75 5.16
C ASN A 287 -38.19 15.12 6.10
N LYS A 288 -38.29 13.78 6.18
CA LYS A 288 -39.10 13.11 7.22
C LYS A 288 -38.59 13.42 8.62
N LEU A 289 -37.27 13.45 8.83
CA LEU A 289 -36.66 13.78 10.12
C LEU A 289 -36.97 15.23 10.54
N ILE A 290 -36.94 16.16 9.58
CA ILE A 290 -37.30 17.57 9.76
C ILE A 290 -38.82 17.73 9.99
N GLU A 291 -39.67 17.03 9.25
CA GLU A 291 -41.12 17.05 9.44
C GLU A 291 -41.53 16.48 10.80
N THR A 292 -40.92 15.38 11.23
CA THR A 292 -41.22 14.72 12.52
C THR A 292 -40.74 15.54 13.72
N HIS A 293 -39.86 16.51 13.51
CA HIS A 293 -39.30 17.38 14.55
C HIS A 293 -39.58 18.86 14.35
N ARG A 294 -40.60 19.20 13.54
CA ARG A 294 -40.99 20.59 13.24
C ARG A 294 -41.30 21.41 14.50
N ASP A 295 -41.82 20.77 15.55
CA ASP A 295 -42.21 21.40 16.81
C ASP A 295 -41.16 21.30 17.92
N LYS A 296 -40.03 20.62 17.68
CA LYS A 296 -38.94 20.55 18.67
C LYS A 296 -38.15 21.86 18.63
N ARG A 297 -38.18 22.60 19.74
CA ARG A 297 -37.27 23.73 19.96
C ARG A 297 -35.82 23.24 19.89
N ILE A 298 -35.07 23.76 18.93
CA ILE A 298 -33.62 23.61 18.87
C ILE A 298 -33.06 24.45 20.01
N THR A 299 -32.60 23.81 21.07
CA THR A 299 -31.74 24.45 22.08
C THR A 299 -30.32 24.38 21.56
N VAL A 300 -29.80 25.52 21.12
CA VAL A 300 -28.39 25.72 20.76
C VAL A 300 -27.62 26.06 22.03
#